data_AF-A0AAU4SS74-F1
#
_entry.id   AF-A0AAU4SS74-F1
#
_cell.length_a   1.000
_cell.length_b   1.000
_cell.length_c   1.000
_cell.angle_alpha   90.00
_cell.angle_beta   90.00
_cell.angle_gamma   90.00
#
_symmetry.space_group_name_H-M   'P 1'
#
loop_
_entity.id
_entity.type
_entity.pdbx_description
1 polymer ?
#
loop_
_entity_poly.entity_id
_entity_poly.type
_entity_poly.pdbx_seq_one_letter_code
_entity_poly.pdbx_strand_id
1 'polypeptide(L)' 'MGLGLAVARGFAEAMGGTLDAEDTPGGGLTMVLTLPTAPVAVGATGATVEGDVSAAITS' A
#
# COMPACT_ATOMS: atom_id res chain seq x y z
N MET A 1 8.69 13.05 -27.84
CA MET A 1 7.71 12.31 -27.02
C MET A 1 8.45 11.75 -25.83
N GLY A 2 8.09 12.16 -24.61
CA GLY A 2 8.84 11.80 -23.40
C GLY A 2 8.70 10.31 -23.08
N LEU A 3 9.81 9.58 -23.08
CA LEU A 3 9.83 8.15 -22.74
C LEU A 3 9.43 7.89 -21.27
N GLY A 4 9.72 8.84 -20.37
CA GLY A 4 9.48 8.67 -18.94
C GLY A 4 8.02 8.37 -18.60
N LEU A 5 7.07 9.10 -19.18
CA LEU A 5 5.63 8.86 -18.92
C LEU A 5 5.13 7.58 -19.56
N ALA A 6 5.62 7.24 -20.76
CA ALA A 6 5.29 5.99 -21.42
C ALA A 6 5.75 4.78 -20.58
N VAL A 7 6.96 4.86 -20.00
CA VAL A 7 7.51 3.83 -19.12
C VAL A 7 6.74 3.76 -17.80
N ALA A 8 6.49 4.90 -17.15
CA ALA A 8 5.75 4.94 -15.88
C ALA A 8 4.33 4.36 -16.03
N ARG A 9 3.65 4.69 -17.14
CA ARG A 9 2.33 4.14 -17.45
C ARG A 9 2.39 2.62 -17.68
N GLY A 10 3.33 2.16 -18.52
CA GLY A 10 3.49 0.72 -18.77
C GLY A 10 3.84 -0.06 -17.51
N PHE A 11 4.61 0.54 -16.59
CA PHE A 11 4.92 -0.06 -15.29
C PHE A 11 3.68 -0.14 -14.38
N ALA A 12 2.87 0.92 -14.30
CA ALA A 12 1.62 0.90 -13.54
C ALA A 12 0.64 -0.17 -14.06
N GLU A 13 0.47 -0.25 -15.38
CA GLU A 13 -0.37 -1.28 -16.04
C GLU A 13 0.16 -2.69 -15.77
N ALA A 14 1.48 -2.90 -15.81
CA ALA A 14 2.09 -4.20 -15.49
C ALA A 14 1.89 -4.62 -14.02
N MET A 15 1.77 -3.66 -13.10
CA MET A 15 1.39 -3.91 -11.70
C MET A 15 -0.11 -4.11 -11.48
N GLY A 16 -0.93 -4.02 -12.53
CA GLY A 16 -2.39 -4.10 -12.44
C GLY A 16 -3.05 -2.80 -11.91
N GLY A 17 -2.34 -1.68 -11.98
CA GLY A 17 -2.82 -0.36 -11.62
C GLY A 17 -3.11 0.54 -12.82
N THR A 18 -3.42 1.81 -12.54
CA THR A 18 -3.66 2.86 -13.56
C THR A 18 -2.86 4.11 -13.23
N LEU A 19 -2.54 4.90 -14.26
CA LEU A 19 -1.85 6.18 -14.13
C LEU A 19 -2.57 7.23 -14.96
N ASP A 20 -3.20 8.18 -14.29
CA ASP A 20 -4.06 9.21 -14.86
C ASP A 20 -3.45 10.60 -14.69
N ALA A 21 -3.77 11.50 -15.62
CA ALA A 21 -3.30 12.87 -15.64
C ALA A 21 -4.47 13.80 -15.33
N GLU A 22 -4.34 14.58 -14.26
CA GLU A 22 -5.32 15.58 -13.84
C GLU A 22 -4.71 16.98 -13.93
N ASP A 23 -5.53 17.95 -14.32
CA ASP A 23 -5.12 19.35 -14.38
C ASP A 23 -5.03 19.95 -12.97
N THR A 24 -3.93 20.63 -12.67
CA THR A 24 -3.75 21.34 -11.40
C THR A 24 -4.14 22.82 -11.55
N PRO A 25 -5.05 23.35 -10.71
CA PRO A 25 -5.33 24.79 -10.67
C PRO A 25 -4.05 25.58 -10.34
N GLY A 26 -3.77 26.62 -11.12
CA GLY A 26 -2.49 27.35 -11.03
C GLY A 26 -1.42 26.87 -12.02
N GLY A 27 -1.72 25.84 -12.81
CA GLY A 27 -0.86 25.29 -13.85
C GLY A 27 -0.07 24.08 -13.38
N GLY A 28 0.43 23.31 -14.34
CA GLY A 28 1.09 22.03 -14.09
C GLY A 28 0.13 20.85 -14.22
N LEU A 29 0.66 19.67 -13.88
CA LEU A 29 -0.01 18.39 -14.03
C LEU A 29 0.07 17.62 -12.71
N THR A 30 -1.06 17.16 -12.23
CA THR A 30 -1.14 16.18 -11.15
C THR A 30 -1.22 14.79 -11.77
N MET A 31 -0.33 13.89 -11.38
CA MET A 31 -0.42 12.48 -11.78
C MET A 31 -1.08 11.68 -10.66
N VAL A 32 -2.12 10.93 -11.00
CA VAL A 32 -2.84 10.06 -10.06
C VAL A 32 -2.48 8.61 -10.38
N LEU A 33 -1.82 7.92 -9.45
CA LEU A 33 -1.44 6.52 -9.56
C LEU A 33 -2.34 5.66 -8.66
N THR A 34 -3.10 4.76 -9.26
CA THR A 34 -3.93 3.79 -8.53
C THR A 34 -3.28 2.41 -8.59
N LEU A 35 -3.11 1.76 -7.44
CA LEU A 35 -2.49 0.43 -7.35
C LEU A 35 -3.33 -0.51 -6.48
N PRO A 36 -3.39 -1.81 -6.82
CA PRO A 36 -3.93 -2.83 -5.92
C PRO A 36 -3.15 -2.85 -4.61
N THR A 37 -3.87 -2.88 -3.48
CA THR A 37 -3.24 -3.07 -2.17
C THR A 37 -2.73 -4.50 -2.03
N ALA A 38 -1.61 -4.68 -1.33
CA ALA A 38 -1.17 -6.02 -0.97
C ALA A 38 -2.24 -6.73 -0.11
N PRO A 39 -2.44 -8.04 -0.29
CA PRO A 39 -3.33 -8.82 0.57
C PRO A 39 -2.86 -8.73 2.03
N VAL A 40 -3.79 -8.49 2.94
CA VAL A 40 -3.47 -8.47 4.38
C VAL A 40 -3.14 -9.90 4.82
N ALA A 41 -1.93 -10.11 5.33
CA ALA A 41 -1.57 -11.38 5.94
C ALA A 41 -2.26 -11.48 7.31
N VAL A 42 -3.38 -12.19 7.37
CA VAL A 42 -4.00 -12.55 8.66
C VAL A 42 -3.10 -13.60 9.32
N GLY A 43 -2.13 -13.12 10.09
CA GLY A 43 -1.14 -13.97 10.77
C GLY A 43 -0.12 -13.24 11.65
N ALA A 44 -0.09 -11.91 11.64
CA ALA A 44 0.82 -11.13 12.50
C ALA A 44 0.23 -10.77 13.88
N THR A 45 -0.95 -11.30 14.26
CA THR A 45 -1.52 -11.14 15.61
C THR A 45 -1.26 -12.42 16.41
N GLY A 46 0.00 -12.59 16.76
CA GLY A 46 0.50 -13.72 17.56
C GLY A 46 1.87 -13.39 18.13
N ALA A 47 2.11 -12.13 18.53
CA ALA A 47 3.16 -11.86 19.50
C ALA A 47 2.68 -12.49 20.83
N THR A 48 3.18 -13.68 21.09
CA THR A 48 3.07 -14.44 22.34
C THR A 48 3.03 -13.51 23.56
N VAL A 49 1.85 -13.35 24.16
CA VAL A 49 1.76 -13.03 25.59
C VAL A 49 1.68 -14.37 26.29
N GLU A 50 2.83 -15.05 26.35
CA GLU A 50 3.03 -16.17 27.26
C GLU A 50 3.30 -15.55 28.64
N GLY A 51 2.22 -15.36 29.38
CA GLY A 51 2.26 -14.92 30.77
C GLY A 51 1.32 -15.82 31.57
N ASP A 52 1.89 -16.83 32.22
CA ASP A 52 1.28 -17.53 33.33
C ASP A 52 0.75 -16.50 34.35
N VAL A 53 -0.57 -16.27 34.32
CA VAL A 53 -1.31 -15.59 35.38
C VAL A 53 -2.22 -16.62 36.07
N SER A 54 -1.67 -17.80 36.38
CA SER A 54 -2.40 -18.83 37.13
C SER A 54 -1.85 -19.03 38.55
N ALA A 55 -0.62 -18.61 38.86
CA ALA A 55 0.01 -18.89 40.16
C ALA A 55 -0.19 -17.82 41.26
N ALA A 56 -0.82 -16.67 41.01
CA ALA A 56 -0.80 -15.53 41.94
C ALA A 56 -2.04 -15.36 42.87
N ILE A 57 -3.12 -16.13 42.70
CA ILE A 57 -4.38 -15.92 43.47
C ILE A 57 -4.65 -16.97 44.57
N THR A 58 -3.62 -17.66 45.05
CA THR A 58 -3.73 -18.46 46.28
C THR A 58 -2.83 -17.86 47.37
N SER A 59 -3.42 -16.94 48.15
CA SER A 59 -3.27 -16.86 49.60
C SER A 59 -4.43 -16.06 50.18
#